data_AF-A0AA97DBI7-F1
#
_entry.id   AF-A0AA97DBI7-F1
#
_cell.length_a   1.000
_cell.length_b   1.000
_cell.length_c   1.000
_cell.angle_alpha   90.00
_cell.angle_beta   90.00
_cell.angle_gamma   90.00
#
_symmetry.space_group_name_H-M   'P 1'
#
loop_
_entity.id
_entity.type
_entity.pdbx_description
1 polymer ?
#
loop_
_entity_poly.entity_id
_entity_poly.type
_entity_poly.pdbx_seq_one_letter_code
_entity_poly.pdbx_strand_id
1 'polypeptide(L)'
;MKQKGPITTSNLQNWAIRKPLHKETVSGKVYIQNIKKGESWLMRYLDQPNLIVDKRIRNRVVALGTEFEQNLKKMKQHLKRYPMRMDGKEITKVSVFEWTQNATATRVSLDEKFTRKQLGAITDRGIQTILENHLLKYIDANQKERFDLAFNPEGLADMNAHLTELNGGKPHQPIYKVRLYEEGNKFPVGQKGSKKRKFVEAARGTNLFFAVYLNEKTMERDFETIPLHQVIAHQKEMATVSKGNKLPIAPNPAKGRLLFSLSPNDLIYLPTDDELDEKNSVDFKNLNKEQVHRIYKIVSFTGKRLYGIPHHVAKPIQDKVEFSTLNKVEADFEKRSLKTFCWKLQISRLGEVLGVER
;
A
#
# COMPACT_ATOMS: atom_id res chain seq x y z
N MET A 1 -26.36 -27.35 -26.38
CA MET A 1 -26.87 -25.96 -26.49
C MET A 1 -25.82 -24.99 -25.98
N LYS A 2 -25.18 -24.22 -26.87
CA LYS A 2 -24.21 -23.18 -26.50
C LYS A 2 -24.99 -21.98 -25.92
N GLN A 3 -24.82 -21.69 -24.63
CA GLN A 3 -25.34 -20.45 -24.04
C GLN A 3 -24.56 -19.28 -24.63
N LYS A 4 -25.25 -18.43 -25.39
CA LYS A 4 -24.73 -17.15 -25.87
C LYS A 4 -24.43 -16.27 -24.66
N GLY A 5 -23.16 -15.93 -24.47
CA GLY A 5 -22.75 -14.91 -23.49
C GLY A 5 -23.36 -13.54 -23.84
N PRO A 6 -23.39 -12.59 -22.89
CA PRO A 6 -23.97 -11.28 -23.11
C PRO A 6 -23.20 -10.56 -24.21
N ILE A 7 -23.94 -10.07 -25.21
CA ILE A 7 -23.43 -9.23 -26.30
C ILE A 7 -22.86 -7.96 -25.66
N THR A 8 -21.54 -7.77 -25.75
CA THR A 8 -20.87 -6.54 -25.35
C THR A 8 -21.11 -5.46 -26.40
N THR A 9 -22.13 -4.63 -26.18
CA THR A 9 -22.23 -3.31 -26.82
C THR A 9 -21.11 -2.41 -26.27
N SER A 10 -20.11 -2.14 -27.11
CA SER A 10 -19.12 -1.09 -26.91
C SER A 10 -19.78 0.29 -26.97
N ASN A 11 -19.55 1.14 -25.97
CA ASN A 11 -19.99 2.54 -25.84
C ASN A 11 -21.39 2.82 -25.25
N LEU A 12 -21.82 2.05 -24.25
CA LEU A 12 -22.72 2.60 -23.21
C LEU A 12 -21.88 3.15 -22.06
N GLN A 13 -21.66 4.45 -22.08
CA GLN A 13 -20.99 5.22 -21.03
C GLN A 13 -21.91 5.32 -19.81
N ASN A 14 -22.11 4.19 -19.13
CA ASN A 14 -22.78 4.17 -17.84
C ASN A 14 -21.86 4.86 -16.81
N TRP A 15 -22.25 6.04 -16.32
CA TRP A 15 -21.61 6.69 -15.16
C TRP A 15 -21.70 5.85 -13.87
N ALA A 16 -22.43 4.74 -13.90
CA ALA A 16 -22.43 3.75 -12.84
C ALA A 16 -21.12 2.93 -12.87
N ILE A 17 -20.22 3.19 -11.92
CA ILE A 17 -19.07 2.34 -11.64
C ILE A 17 -19.58 0.97 -11.18
N ARG A 18 -19.80 0.03 -12.11
CA ARG A 18 -20.04 -1.39 -11.81
C ARG A 18 -18.71 -2.13 -11.68
N LYS A 19 -17.82 -1.63 -10.83
CA LYS A 19 -16.57 -2.32 -10.49
C LYS A 19 -16.70 -2.95 -9.10
N PRO A 20 -16.13 -4.15 -8.88
CA PRO A 20 -16.05 -4.71 -7.54
C PRO A 20 -15.28 -3.73 -6.65
N LEU A 21 -15.77 -3.48 -5.43
CA LEU A 21 -15.13 -2.56 -4.49
C LEU A 21 -13.84 -3.16 -3.91
N HIS A 22 -13.81 -4.48 -3.75
CA HIS A 22 -12.75 -5.22 -3.11
C HIS A 22 -12.49 -6.56 -3.79
N LYS A 23 -11.33 -7.16 -3.53
CA LYS A 23 -11.02 -8.55 -3.92
C LYS A 23 -11.92 -9.53 -3.17
N GLU A 24 -12.07 -10.74 -3.72
CA GLU A 24 -12.91 -11.79 -3.13
C GLU A 24 -12.34 -12.34 -1.81
N THR A 25 -11.02 -12.33 -1.65
CA THR A 25 -10.33 -12.88 -0.49
C THR A 25 -10.59 -12.04 0.77
N VAL A 26 -11.22 -12.66 1.77
CA VAL A 26 -11.47 -12.07 3.07
C VAL A 26 -10.36 -12.48 4.05
N SER A 27 -9.88 -11.50 4.82
CA SER A 27 -8.80 -11.63 5.80
C SER A 27 -9.29 -11.32 7.21
N GLY A 28 -8.62 -11.87 8.21
CA GLY A 28 -8.85 -11.54 9.63
C GLY A 28 -7.73 -10.66 10.19
N LYS A 29 -8.04 -9.70 11.07
CA LYS A 29 -7.02 -8.89 11.74
C LYS A 29 -6.15 -9.76 12.65
N VAL A 30 -4.84 -9.53 12.64
CA VAL A 30 -3.87 -10.21 13.51
C VAL A 30 -2.87 -9.20 14.06
N TYR A 31 -2.19 -9.57 15.14
CA TYR A 31 -1.11 -8.78 15.74
C TYR A 31 0.11 -9.67 15.82
N ILE A 32 1.14 -9.36 15.05
CA ILE A 32 2.37 -10.13 14.99
C ILE A 32 3.49 -9.29 15.60
N GLN A 33 4.33 -9.94 16.38
CA GLN A 33 5.52 -9.33 16.95
C GLN A 33 6.73 -9.72 16.11
N ASN A 34 7.30 -8.74 15.39
CA ASN A 34 8.44 -8.92 14.50
C ASN A 34 9.67 -8.21 15.06
N ILE A 35 10.86 -8.63 14.64
CA ILE A 35 12.08 -7.86 14.93
C ILE A 35 12.06 -6.62 14.05
N LYS A 36 12.12 -5.45 14.68
CA LYS A 36 12.18 -4.17 13.99
C LYS A 36 13.39 -4.12 13.08
N LYS A 37 13.20 -3.58 11.86
CA LYS A 37 14.31 -3.41 10.92
C LYS A 37 15.33 -2.41 11.47
N GLY A 38 16.56 -2.88 11.67
CA GLY A 38 17.66 -2.09 12.22
C GLY A 38 17.61 -1.97 13.74
N GLU A 39 18.68 -1.42 14.31
CA GLU A 39 18.80 -1.31 15.76
C GLU A 39 18.19 0.00 16.26
N SER A 40 17.73 -0.02 17.52
CA SER A 40 17.21 1.16 18.20
C SER A 40 18.04 1.50 19.42
N TRP A 41 18.12 2.79 19.77
CA TRP A 41 18.80 3.25 20.98
C TRP A 41 18.22 2.60 22.24
N LEU A 42 19.07 1.93 23.03
CA LEU A 42 18.69 1.25 24.28
C LEU A 42 17.91 2.16 25.23
N MET A 43 18.36 3.42 25.33
CA MET A 43 17.77 4.45 26.19
C MET A 43 16.27 4.73 25.92
N ARG A 44 15.74 4.35 24.76
CA ARG A 44 14.33 4.52 24.39
C ARG A 44 13.43 3.36 24.85
N TYR A 45 14.01 2.25 25.32
CA TYR A 45 13.28 1.03 25.68
C TYR A 45 13.53 0.61 27.13
N LEU A 46 13.99 1.54 27.98
CA LEU A 46 14.19 1.29 29.41
C LEU A 46 12.87 1.05 30.14
N ASP A 47 11.78 1.66 29.66
CA ASP A 47 10.40 1.50 30.13
C ASP A 47 9.69 0.28 29.50
N GLN A 48 10.24 -0.29 28.43
CA GLN A 48 9.68 -1.43 27.71
C GLN A 48 10.73 -2.52 27.45
N PRO A 49 11.37 -3.05 28.51
CA PRO A 49 12.45 -4.03 28.35
C PRO A 49 11.97 -5.32 27.68
N ASN A 50 10.69 -5.68 27.80
CA ASN A 50 10.08 -6.83 27.14
C ASN A 50 10.17 -6.80 25.61
N LEU A 51 10.38 -5.63 25.00
CA LEU A 51 10.61 -5.50 23.56
C LEU A 51 12.07 -5.73 23.16
N ILE A 52 13.03 -5.74 24.08
CA ILE A 52 14.45 -5.97 23.74
C ILE A 52 14.64 -7.45 23.35
N VAL A 53 15.12 -7.72 22.14
CA VAL A 53 15.23 -9.09 21.60
C VAL A 53 16.20 -9.93 22.41
N ASP A 54 17.40 -9.41 22.68
CA ASP A 54 18.42 -10.11 23.45
C ASP A 54 18.01 -10.27 24.92
N LYS A 55 17.92 -11.51 25.38
CA LYS A 55 17.49 -11.84 26.75
C LYS A 55 18.48 -11.36 27.81
N ARG A 56 19.78 -11.38 27.55
CA ARG A 56 20.81 -10.93 28.49
C ARG A 56 20.72 -9.43 28.71
N ILE A 57 20.58 -8.67 27.62
CA ILE A 57 20.38 -7.21 27.69
C ILE A 57 19.06 -6.88 28.40
N ARG A 58 17.98 -7.55 28.00
CA ARG A 58 16.66 -7.40 28.62
C ARG A 58 16.71 -7.58 30.14
N ASN A 59 17.32 -8.68 30.60
CA ASN A 59 17.40 -8.97 32.03
C ASN A 59 18.19 -7.92 32.80
N ARG A 60 19.27 -7.39 32.21
CA ARG A 60 20.03 -6.28 32.82
C ARG A 60 19.25 -4.98 32.90
N VAL A 61 18.46 -4.65 31.87
CA VAL A 61 17.58 -3.48 31.91
C VAL A 61 16.49 -3.64 32.97
N VAL A 62 15.93 -4.84 33.13
CA VAL A 62 14.96 -5.14 34.20
C VAL A 62 15.59 -5.00 35.58
N ALA A 63 16.80 -5.53 35.78
CA ALA A 63 17.53 -5.40 37.03
C ALA A 63 17.81 -3.92 37.37
N LEU A 64 18.29 -3.15 36.39
CA LEU A 64 18.50 -1.71 36.53
C LEU A 64 17.20 -0.97 36.88
N GLY A 65 16.09 -1.34 36.24
CA GLY A 65 14.77 -0.76 36.54
C GLY A 65 14.32 -1.07 37.97
N THR A 66 14.70 -2.24 38.51
CA THR A 66 14.40 -2.61 39.90
C THR A 66 15.24 -1.78 40.89
N GLU A 67 16.54 -1.61 40.62
CA GLU A 67 17.46 -0.84 41.48
C GLU A 67 17.08 0.65 41.58
N PHE A 68 16.57 1.23 40.49
CA PHE A 68 16.19 2.65 40.43
C PHE A 68 14.69 2.90 40.55
N GLU A 69 13.91 1.93 41.05
CA GLU A 69 12.45 2.05 41.26
C GLU A 69 11.71 2.52 39.99
N GLN A 70 12.11 2.01 38.83
CA GLN A 70 11.59 2.36 37.49
C GLN A 70 11.73 3.85 37.14
N ASN A 71 12.61 4.59 37.83
CA ASN A 71 12.88 5.99 37.55
C ASN A 71 13.78 6.16 36.32
N LEU A 72 13.15 6.37 35.16
CA LEU A 72 13.82 6.49 33.86
C LEU A 72 14.92 7.57 33.82
N LYS A 73 14.79 8.66 34.60
CA LYS A 73 15.82 9.72 34.64
C LYS A 73 17.08 9.20 35.34
N LYS A 74 16.93 8.56 36.50
CA LYS A 74 18.05 7.96 37.24
C LYS A 74 18.72 6.85 36.43
N MET A 75 17.93 5.96 35.80
CA MET A 75 18.45 4.90 34.94
C MET A 75 19.29 5.45 33.77
N LYS A 76 18.79 6.49 33.08
CA LYS A 76 19.54 7.15 31.99
C LYS A 76 20.83 7.80 32.48
N GLN A 77 20.81 8.43 33.67
CA GLN A 77 22.01 9.02 34.26
C GLN A 77 23.03 7.94 34.65
N HIS A 78 22.58 6.85 35.26
CA HIS A 78 23.42 5.70 35.60
C HIS A 78 24.08 5.12 34.35
N LEU A 79 23.32 4.82 33.30
CA LEU A 79 23.85 4.27 32.04
C LEU A 79 24.78 5.23 31.28
N LYS A 80 24.69 6.55 31.51
CA LYS A 80 25.67 7.51 30.97
C LYS A 80 27.01 7.47 31.70
N ARG A 81 26.99 7.25 33.02
CA ARG A 81 28.20 7.16 33.86
C ARG A 81 28.84 5.78 33.80
N TYR A 82 28.01 4.74 33.73
CA TYR A 82 28.39 3.34 33.70
C TYR A 82 27.70 2.64 32.52
N PRO A 83 28.26 2.77 31.29
CA PRO A 83 27.66 2.19 30.11
C PRO A 83 27.56 0.66 30.19
N MET A 84 26.45 0.12 29.71
CA MET A 84 26.25 -1.33 29.67
C MET A 84 27.21 -1.96 28.65
N ARG A 85 28.02 -2.93 29.07
CA ARG A 85 28.97 -3.64 28.20
C ARG A 85 28.63 -5.11 28.04
N MET A 86 28.77 -5.64 26.83
CA MET A 86 28.67 -7.07 26.52
C MET A 86 29.82 -7.45 25.59
N ASP A 87 30.54 -8.53 25.91
CA ASP A 87 31.71 -9.00 25.18
C ASP A 87 32.74 -7.89 24.92
N GLY A 88 32.97 -7.05 25.93
CA GLY A 88 33.91 -5.92 25.88
C GLY A 88 33.41 -4.67 25.12
N LYS A 89 32.25 -4.74 24.45
CA LYS A 89 31.69 -3.62 23.68
C LYS A 89 30.55 -2.92 24.42
N GLU A 90 30.50 -1.60 24.30
CA GLU A 90 29.39 -0.79 24.82
C GLU A 90 28.12 -1.01 24.00
N ILE A 91 27.01 -1.27 24.69
CA ILE A 91 25.69 -1.44 24.10
C ILE A 91 24.97 -0.09 24.13
N THR A 92 24.98 0.60 23.00
CA THR A 92 24.20 1.82 22.81
C THR A 92 22.90 1.57 22.06
N LYS A 93 22.91 0.59 21.15
CA LYS A 93 21.77 0.19 20.33
C LYS A 93 21.47 -1.29 20.51
N VAL A 94 20.20 -1.64 20.36
CA VAL A 94 19.67 -2.98 20.55
C VAL A 94 18.64 -3.31 19.48
N SER A 95 18.58 -4.58 19.11
CA SER A 95 17.45 -5.12 18.34
C SER A 95 16.22 -5.18 19.23
N VAL A 96 15.10 -4.70 18.73
CA VAL A 96 13.82 -4.63 19.45
C VAL A 96 12.71 -5.26 18.64
N PHE A 97 11.71 -5.78 19.34
CA PHE A 97 10.46 -6.21 18.75
C PHE A 97 9.54 -5.01 18.49
N GLU A 98 8.81 -5.07 17.39
CA GLU A 98 7.70 -4.18 17.09
C GLU A 98 6.45 -4.98 16.77
N TRP A 99 5.31 -4.42 17.15
CA TRP A 99 4.01 -5.00 16.84
C TRP A 99 3.51 -4.43 15.53
N THR A 100 3.02 -5.31 14.65
CA THR A 100 2.34 -4.91 13.42
C THR A 100 1.14 -4.03 13.75
N GLN A 101 0.92 -2.96 12.98
CA GLN A 101 -0.20 -2.04 13.24
C GLN A 101 -1.46 -2.45 12.47
N ASN A 102 -1.30 -2.74 11.18
CA ASN A 102 -2.41 -3.01 10.25
C ASN A 102 -2.27 -4.39 9.56
N ALA A 103 -1.85 -5.40 10.32
CA ALA A 103 -1.73 -6.75 9.81
C ALA A 103 -3.08 -7.47 9.72
N THR A 104 -3.27 -8.15 8.60
CA THR A 104 -4.38 -9.06 8.37
C THR A 104 -3.84 -10.36 7.82
N ALA A 105 -4.57 -11.46 8.02
CA ALA A 105 -4.11 -12.76 7.60
C ALA A 105 -5.17 -13.57 6.87
N THR A 106 -4.70 -14.42 5.96
CA THR A 106 -5.50 -15.34 5.13
C THR A 106 -4.91 -16.74 5.20
N ARG A 107 -5.74 -17.76 4.96
CA ARG A 107 -5.27 -19.15 4.88
C ARG A 107 -4.86 -19.46 3.44
N VAL A 108 -3.66 -19.98 3.28
CA VAL A 108 -3.10 -20.40 1.99
C VAL A 108 -2.69 -21.86 2.10
N SER A 109 -2.86 -22.62 1.02
CA SER A 109 -2.36 -24.00 0.95
C SER A 109 -0.84 -24.02 1.01
N LEU A 110 -0.28 -25.02 1.69
CA LEU A 110 1.11 -25.38 1.47
C LEU A 110 1.19 -26.21 0.20
N ASP A 111 2.01 -25.78 -0.74
CA ASP A 111 2.23 -26.43 -2.02
C ASP A 111 3.63 -26.08 -2.56
N GLU A 112 3.99 -26.65 -3.70
CA GLU A 112 5.30 -26.49 -4.36
C GLU A 112 5.63 -25.02 -4.71
N LYS A 113 4.63 -24.13 -4.73
CA LYS A 113 4.82 -22.70 -5.04
C LYS A 113 5.07 -21.88 -3.78
N PHE A 114 5.12 -22.51 -2.61
CA PHE A 114 5.42 -21.84 -1.35
C PHE A 114 6.83 -21.26 -1.36
N THR A 115 7.03 -20.12 -0.70
CA THR A 115 8.28 -19.37 -0.76
C THR A 115 8.84 -19.05 0.62
N ARG A 116 10.15 -18.81 0.70
CA ARG A 116 10.85 -18.34 1.90
C ARG A 116 10.20 -17.09 2.51
N LYS A 117 9.75 -16.15 1.66
CA LYS A 117 9.02 -14.95 2.11
C LYS A 117 7.69 -15.30 2.78
N GLN A 118 6.95 -16.26 2.24
CA GLN A 118 5.68 -16.70 2.82
C GLN A 118 5.90 -17.47 4.12
N LEU A 119 6.94 -18.30 4.23
CA LEU A 119 7.30 -18.98 5.47
C LEU A 119 7.50 -17.97 6.62
N GLY A 120 8.32 -16.94 6.39
CA GLY A 120 8.54 -15.88 7.38
C GLY A 120 7.28 -15.06 7.70
N ALA A 121 6.27 -15.09 6.84
CA ALA A 121 4.98 -14.42 7.03
C ALA A 121 3.90 -15.33 7.65
N ILE A 122 4.23 -16.56 8.07
CA ILE A 122 3.30 -17.42 8.80
C ILE A 122 3.01 -16.80 10.17
N THR A 123 1.75 -16.74 10.60
CA THR A 123 1.41 -16.12 11.90
C THR A 123 1.82 -16.96 13.11
N ASP A 124 1.89 -18.28 12.95
CA ASP A 124 2.17 -19.23 14.01
C ASP A 124 3.66 -19.59 14.04
N ARG A 125 4.34 -19.27 15.14
CA ARG A 125 5.78 -19.54 15.29
C ARG A 125 6.11 -21.02 15.43
N GLY A 126 5.21 -21.84 15.99
CA GLY A 126 5.41 -23.29 16.07
C GLY A 126 5.40 -23.91 14.68
N ILE A 127 4.45 -23.49 13.83
CA ILE A 127 4.42 -23.90 12.43
C ILE A 127 5.66 -23.40 11.68
N GLN A 128 6.13 -22.17 11.91
CA GLN A 128 7.40 -21.71 11.33
C GLN A 128 8.54 -22.66 11.68
N THR A 129 8.74 -22.98 12.97
CA THR A 129 9.77 -23.91 13.42
C THR A 129 9.68 -25.27 12.73
N ILE A 130 8.47 -25.84 12.64
CA ILE A 130 8.25 -27.13 11.95
C ILE A 130 8.69 -27.06 10.49
N LEU A 131 8.26 -26.02 9.77
CA LEU A 131 8.57 -25.86 8.35
C LEU A 131 10.06 -25.57 8.11
N GLU A 132 10.71 -24.79 8.99
CA GLU A 132 12.16 -24.56 8.94
C GLU A 132 12.93 -25.87 9.11
N ASN A 133 12.59 -26.64 10.14
CA ASN A 133 13.25 -27.91 10.43
C ASN A 133 13.02 -28.93 9.30
N HIS A 134 11.82 -28.95 8.71
CA HIS A 134 11.52 -29.79 7.56
C HIS A 134 12.40 -29.42 6.35
N LEU A 135 12.52 -28.12 6.05
CA LEU A 135 13.33 -27.62 4.92
C LEU A 135 14.81 -27.97 5.01
N LEU A 136 15.36 -28.22 6.21
CA LEU A 136 16.75 -28.68 6.38
C LEU A 136 17.02 -30.00 5.65
N LYS A 137 15.99 -30.84 5.45
CA LYS A 137 16.09 -32.09 4.66
C LYS A 137 16.09 -31.86 3.14
N TYR A 138 15.73 -30.66 2.69
CA TYR A 138 15.51 -30.32 1.28
C TYR A 138 16.42 -29.16 0.86
N ILE A 139 17.73 -29.36 1.01
CA ILE A 139 18.77 -28.45 0.56
C ILE A 139 19.52 -29.11 -0.60
N ASP A 140 19.68 -28.39 -1.70
CA ASP A 140 20.45 -28.89 -2.84
C ASP A 140 21.97 -28.76 -2.65
N ALA A 141 22.75 -29.31 -3.59
CA ALA A 141 24.21 -29.26 -3.55
C ALA A 141 24.79 -27.83 -3.51
N ASN A 142 24.01 -26.81 -3.92
CA ASN A 142 24.41 -25.41 -3.92
C ASN A 142 23.93 -24.67 -2.65
N GLN A 143 23.54 -25.40 -1.60
CA GLN A 143 23.00 -24.83 -0.35
C GLN A 143 21.71 -24.03 -0.56
N LYS A 144 20.92 -24.38 -1.59
CA LYS A 144 19.64 -23.74 -1.87
C LYS A 144 18.48 -24.61 -1.42
N GLU A 145 17.56 -23.97 -0.70
CA GLU A 145 16.32 -24.59 -0.23
C GLU A 145 15.39 -24.96 -1.38
N ARG A 146 14.89 -26.19 -1.35
CA ARG A 146 13.99 -26.77 -2.35
C ARG A 146 12.55 -26.83 -1.83
N PHE A 147 11.90 -25.66 -1.78
CA PHE A 147 10.48 -25.53 -1.41
C PHE A 147 9.55 -26.36 -2.30
N ASP A 148 9.89 -26.46 -3.58
CA ASP A 148 9.18 -27.24 -4.58
C ASP A 148 9.15 -28.74 -4.23
N LEU A 149 10.20 -29.27 -3.60
CA LEU A 149 10.25 -30.66 -3.14
C LEU A 149 9.69 -30.82 -1.73
N ALA A 150 10.04 -29.90 -0.82
CA ALA A 150 9.63 -29.98 0.58
C ALA A 150 8.10 -29.92 0.78
N PHE A 151 7.39 -29.20 -0.11
CA PHE A 151 5.96 -28.95 -0.02
C PHE A 151 5.15 -29.52 -1.20
N ASN A 152 5.71 -30.47 -1.95
CA ASN A 152 4.92 -31.33 -2.84
C ASN A 152 4.11 -32.36 -2.02
N PRO A 153 3.26 -33.20 -2.64
CA PRO A 153 2.46 -34.18 -1.91
C PRO A 153 3.28 -35.16 -1.04
N GLU A 154 4.44 -35.62 -1.51
CA GLU A 154 5.31 -36.55 -0.77
C GLU A 154 6.00 -35.86 0.40
N GLY A 155 6.59 -34.69 0.16
CA GLY A 155 7.23 -33.87 1.19
C GLY A 155 6.25 -33.43 2.28
N LEU A 156 5.00 -33.13 1.93
CA LEU A 156 3.94 -32.86 2.90
C LEU A 156 3.53 -34.10 3.69
N ALA A 157 3.49 -35.27 3.07
CA ALA A 157 3.20 -36.52 3.78
C ALA A 157 4.31 -36.85 4.79
N ASP A 158 5.57 -36.73 4.37
CA ASP A 158 6.75 -36.89 5.23
C ASP A 158 6.73 -35.89 6.40
N MET A 159 6.50 -34.60 6.12
CA MET A 159 6.42 -33.57 7.16
C MET A 159 5.35 -33.90 8.21
N ASN A 160 4.16 -34.29 7.76
CA ASN A 160 3.02 -34.54 8.63
C ASN A 160 3.18 -35.82 9.46
N ALA A 161 3.97 -36.79 9.00
CA ALA A 161 4.33 -37.97 9.77
C ALA A 161 5.30 -37.66 10.92
N HIS A 162 6.11 -36.60 10.81
CA HIS A 162 7.21 -36.28 11.74
C HIS A 162 7.00 -34.98 12.54
N LEU A 163 5.76 -34.46 12.65
CA LEU A 163 5.50 -33.15 13.27
C LEU A 163 6.03 -32.99 14.69
N THR A 164 5.91 -34.02 15.52
CA THR A 164 6.36 -33.97 16.93
C THR A 164 7.87 -33.78 17.01
N GLU A 165 8.63 -34.48 16.17
CA GLU A 165 10.09 -34.33 16.06
C GLU A 165 10.44 -32.92 15.57
N LEU A 166 9.82 -32.50 14.46
CA LEU A 166 10.04 -31.20 13.84
C LEU A 166 9.66 -30.01 14.74
N ASN A 167 8.84 -30.24 15.78
CA ASN A 167 8.40 -29.23 16.74
C ASN A 167 9.09 -29.36 18.12
N GLY A 168 10.25 -30.01 18.18
CA GLY A 168 11.03 -30.14 19.42
C GLY A 168 10.31 -30.96 20.49
N GLY A 169 9.65 -32.05 20.09
CA GLY A 169 8.93 -32.98 20.97
C GLY A 169 7.48 -32.60 21.26
N LYS A 170 6.99 -31.45 20.76
CA LYS A 170 5.62 -30.99 21.01
C LYS A 170 4.65 -31.50 19.93
N PRO A 171 3.58 -32.23 20.27
CA PRO A 171 2.65 -32.74 19.27
C PRO A 171 1.93 -31.61 18.53
N HIS A 172 1.65 -31.83 17.25
CA HIS A 172 0.89 -30.91 16.40
C HIS A 172 0.00 -31.70 15.44
N GLN A 173 -1.13 -31.11 15.03
CA GLN A 173 -2.05 -31.70 14.05
C GLN A 173 -1.51 -31.56 12.62
N PRO A 174 -1.94 -32.39 11.66
CA PRO A 174 -1.52 -32.26 10.27
C PRO A 174 -1.69 -30.84 9.68
N ILE A 175 -0.67 -30.38 8.97
CA ILE A 175 -0.56 -29.04 8.39
C ILE A 175 -0.61 -29.16 6.87
N TYR A 176 -1.72 -28.70 6.30
CA TYR A 176 -1.91 -28.58 4.84
C TYR A 176 -2.15 -27.13 4.39
N LYS A 177 -2.52 -26.26 5.33
CA LYS A 177 -2.74 -24.84 5.07
C LYS A 177 -2.20 -24.02 6.24
N VAL A 178 -1.52 -22.94 5.91
CA VAL A 178 -0.95 -22.00 6.89
C VAL A 178 -1.64 -20.65 6.80
N ARG A 179 -1.59 -19.89 7.90
CA ARG A 179 -2.12 -18.53 7.94
C ARG A 179 -0.97 -17.56 7.66
N LEU A 180 -1.05 -16.84 6.55
CA LEU A 180 -0.06 -15.83 6.16
C LEU A 180 -0.59 -14.45 6.51
N TYR A 181 0.21 -13.63 7.18
CA TYR A 181 -0.12 -12.23 7.40
C TYR A 181 0.52 -11.32 6.38
N GLU A 182 -0.15 -10.20 6.13
CA GLU A 182 0.38 -9.07 5.38
C GLU A 182 -0.08 -7.77 6.03
N GLU A 183 0.80 -6.77 6.02
CA GLU A 183 0.45 -5.39 6.34
C GLU A 183 0.10 -4.65 5.06
N GLY A 184 -1.07 -4.01 5.05
CA GLY A 184 -1.53 -3.30 3.87
C GLY A 184 -2.85 -2.58 4.11
N ASN A 185 -3.27 -1.85 3.09
CA ASN A 185 -4.48 -1.04 3.12
C ASN A 185 -5.73 -1.91 2.89
N LYS A 186 -6.13 -2.66 3.91
CA LYS A 186 -7.41 -3.39 3.94
C LYS A 186 -8.44 -2.68 4.81
N PHE A 187 -9.70 -2.79 4.44
CA PHE A 187 -10.82 -2.16 5.13
C PHE A 187 -11.88 -3.20 5.52
N PRO A 188 -12.67 -2.96 6.59
CA PRO A 188 -13.71 -3.88 6.99
C PRO A 188 -14.83 -3.95 5.95
N VAL A 189 -15.37 -5.15 5.70
CA VAL A 189 -16.49 -5.38 4.78
C VAL A 189 -17.76 -4.64 5.21
N GLY A 190 -17.90 -4.37 6.51
CA GLY A 190 -19.02 -3.59 7.04
C GLY A 190 -18.83 -3.26 8.51
N GLN A 191 -19.77 -2.51 9.08
CA GLN A 191 -19.64 -1.99 10.45
C GLN A 191 -20.31 -2.85 11.53
N LYS A 192 -21.18 -3.79 11.15
CA LYS A 192 -22.00 -4.59 12.08
C LYS A 192 -21.61 -6.07 12.11
N GLY A 193 -21.80 -6.71 13.26
CA GLY A 193 -21.61 -8.15 13.46
C GLY A 193 -20.23 -8.64 13.03
N SER A 194 -20.18 -9.79 12.36
CA SER A 194 -18.94 -10.40 11.88
C SER A 194 -18.28 -9.62 10.74
N LYS A 195 -19.02 -8.76 10.02
CA LYS A 195 -18.47 -7.99 8.88
C LYS A 195 -17.41 -6.96 9.32
N LYS A 196 -17.47 -6.47 10.57
CA LYS A 196 -16.47 -5.56 11.14
C LYS A 196 -15.10 -6.20 11.39
N ARG A 197 -15.07 -7.54 11.49
CA ARG A 197 -13.85 -8.33 11.72
C ARG A 197 -13.29 -8.94 10.43
N LYS A 198 -14.00 -8.77 9.31
CA LYS A 198 -13.64 -9.28 7.98
C LYS A 198 -13.05 -8.14 7.18
N PHE A 199 -11.78 -8.27 6.80
CA PHE A 199 -11.03 -7.24 6.10
C PHE A 199 -10.78 -7.66 4.66
N VAL A 200 -10.89 -6.71 3.74
CA VAL A 200 -10.71 -6.94 2.31
C VAL A 200 -9.82 -5.85 1.73
N GLU A 201 -9.08 -6.21 0.69
CA GLU A 201 -8.25 -5.27 -0.07
C GLU A 201 -9.08 -4.67 -1.21
N ALA A 202 -8.82 -3.41 -1.56
CA ALA A 202 -9.45 -2.79 -2.72
C ALA A 202 -9.22 -3.61 -4.00
N ALA A 203 -10.22 -3.68 -4.87
CA ALA A 203 -10.07 -4.40 -6.12
C ALA A 203 -9.08 -3.68 -7.05
N ARG A 204 -8.46 -4.42 -7.97
CA ARG A 204 -7.56 -3.79 -8.96
C ARG A 204 -8.37 -2.83 -9.83
N GLY A 205 -7.78 -1.66 -10.13
CA GLY A 205 -8.41 -0.67 -11.00
C GLY A 205 -9.59 0.10 -10.38
N THR A 206 -9.70 0.11 -9.03
CA THR A 206 -10.64 0.96 -8.27
C THR A 206 -10.01 2.25 -7.76
N ASN A 207 -8.77 2.53 -8.13
CA ASN A 207 -8.11 3.81 -7.87
C ASN A 207 -8.62 4.83 -8.90
N LEU A 208 -9.84 5.33 -8.67
CA LEU A 208 -10.55 6.16 -9.64
C LEU A 208 -10.31 7.64 -9.45
N PHE A 209 -9.74 8.07 -8.32
CA PHE A 209 -9.55 9.47 -8.00
C PHE A 209 -8.08 9.76 -7.67
N PHE A 210 -7.58 10.86 -8.20
CA PHE A 210 -6.24 11.38 -7.98
C PHE A 210 -6.34 12.83 -7.51
N ALA A 211 -5.92 13.09 -6.28
CA ALA A 211 -5.98 14.40 -5.67
C ALA A 211 -4.70 15.20 -5.95
N VAL A 212 -4.88 16.46 -6.30
CA VAL A 212 -3.80 17.42 -6.51
C VAL A 212 -3.88 18.50 -5.43
N TYR A 213 -2.83 18.60 -4.63
CA TYR A 213 -2.72 19.56 -3.53
C TYR A 213 -1.65 20.60 -3.83
N LEU A 214 -1.79 21.81 -3.28
CA LEU A 214 -0.75 22.83 -3.24
C LEU A 214 -0.26 22.98 -1.80
N ASN A 215 1.05 22.79 -1.61
CA ASN A 215 1.70 23.14 -0.36
C ASN A 215 1.95 24.65 -0.34
N GLU A 216 1.23 25.37 0.53
CA GLU A 216 1.30 26.83 0.59
C GLU A 216 2.63 27.37 1.12
N LYS A 217 3.48 26.52 1.72
CA LYS A 217 4.81 26.92 2.21
C LYS A 217 5.87 26.78 1.14
N THR A 218 5.86 25.66 0.41
CA THR A 218 6.87 25.41 -0.64
C THR A 218 6.42 25.89 -2.02
N MET A 219 5.13 26.21 -2.17
CA MET A 219 4.48 26.49 -3.46
C MET A 219 4.58 25.33 -4.45
N GLU A 220 4.84 24.11 -3.97
CA GLU A 220 4.91 22.88 -4.77
C GLU A 220 3.63 22.05 -4.65
N ARG A 221 3.33 21.26 -5.69
CA ARG A 221 2.18 20.33 -5.66
C ARG A 221 2.53 19.00 -5.00
N ASP A 222 1.63 18.45 -4.18
CA ASP A 222 1.65 17.06 -3.74
C ASP A 222 0.45 16.28 -4.27
N PHE A 223 0.59 14.96 -4.31
CA PHE A 223 -0.33 14.07 -5.00
C PHE A 223 -0.73 12.87 -4.15
N GLU A 224 -1.95 12.39 -4.35
CA GLU A 224 -2.43 11.17 -3.72
C GLU A 224 -3.46 10.45 -4.61
N THR A 225 -3.30 9.15 -4.77
CA THR A 225 -4.35 8.29 -5.32
C THR A 225 -5.30 7.90 -4.20
N ILE A 226 -6.59 8.19 -4.34
CA ILE A 226 -7.60 7.91 -3.31
C ILE A 226 -8.37 6.62 -3.67
N PRO A 227 -8.37 5.61 -2.78
CA PRO A 227 -9.15 4.40 -2.98
C PRO A 227 -10.66 4.67 -3.02
N LEU A 228 -11.38 4.01 -3.92
CA LEU A 228 -12.84 4.18 -4.08
C LEU A 228 -13.65 4.01 -2.78
N HIS A 229 -13.25 3.12 -1.86
CA HIS A 229 -13.97 2.93 -0.60
C HIS A 229 -13.94 4.18 0.29
N GLN A 230 -12.84 4.95 0.27
CA GLN A 230 -12.73 6.21 0.99
C GLN A 230 -13.58 7.29 0.35
N VAL A 231 -13.60 7.34 -0.99
CA VAL A 231 -14.46 8.27 -1.74
C VAL A 231 -15.94 8.01 -1.44
N ILE A 232 -16.37 6.75 -1.44
CA ILE A 232 -17.76 6.38 -1.09
C ILE A 232 -18.09 6.77 0.36
N ALA A 233 -17.17 6.55 1.30
CA ALA A 233 -17.38 6.95 2.70
C ALA A 233 -17.56 8.48 2.80
N HIS A 234 -16.67 9.25 2.18
CA HIS A 234 -16.76 10.70 2.14
C HIS A 234 -18.06 11.19 1.49
N GLN A 235 -18.45 10.63 0.34
CA GLN A 235 -19.69 11.03 -0.34
C GLN A 235 -20.95 10.72 0.48
N LYS A 236 -20.93 9.65 1.29
CA LYS A 236 -22.02 9.36 2.24
C LYS A 236 -22.09 10.40 3.34
N GLU A 237 -20.95 10.81 3.89
CA GLU A 237 -20.89 11.88 4.90
C GLU A 237 -21.33 13.23 4.33
N MET A 238 -20.92 13.54 3.10
CA MET A 238 -21.32 14.76 2.39
C MET A 238 -22.74 14.72 1.82
N ALA A 239 -23.46 13.59 1.93
CA ALA A 239 -24.80 13.45 1.38
C ALA A 239 -25.78 14.48 1.97
N THR A 240 -25.63 14.79 3.26
CA THR A 240 -26.46 15.72 4.04
C THR A 240 -26.02 17.18 3.95
N VAL A 241 -24.84 17.46 3.38
CA VAL A 241 -24.31 18.82 3.22
C VAL A 241 -25.02 19.53 2.05
N SER A 242 -25.14 20.86 2.09
CA SER A 242 -25.71 21.66 1.00
C SER A 242 -24.87 21.52 -0.30
N LYS A 243 -25.51 21.57 -1.47
CA LYS A 243 -24.89 21.24 -2.77
C LYS A 243 -23.60 22.01 -3.09
N GLY A 244 -23.46 23.25 -2.62
CA GLY A 244 -22.30 24.11 -2.93
C GLY A 244 -20.99 23.70 -2.25
N ASN A 245 -21.06 22.96 -1.14
CA ASN A 245 -19.88 22.60 -0.34
C ASN A 245 -19.47 21.13 -0.48
N LYS A 246 -20.06 20.40 -1.44
CA LYS A 246 -19.78 18.98 -1.64
C LYS A 246 -18.48 18.80 -2.42
N LEU A 247 -17.44 18.37 -1.72
CA LEU A 247 -16.21 17.95 -2.37
C LEU A 247 -16.34 16.51 -2.89
N PRO A 248 -15.72 16.18 -4.04
CA PRO A 248 -15.77 14.82 -4.58
C PRO A 248 -14.97 13.82 -3.74
N ILE A 249 -13.98 14.31 -2.98
CA ILE A 249 -13.05 13.54 -2.16
C ILE A 249 -12.77 14.28 -0.83
N ALA A 250 -12.41 13.54 0.21
CA ALA A 250 -11.97 14.12 1.47
C ALA A 250 -10.58 14.78 1.30
N PRO A 251 -10.43 16.08 1.58
CA PRO A 251 -9.12 16.73 1.58
C PRO A 251 -8.20 16.15 2.66
N ASN A 252 -6.90 16.11 2.38
CA ASN A 252 -5.88 15.75 3.35
C ASN A 252 -5.08 17.02 3.77
N PRO A 253 -5.36 17.62 4.94
CA PRO A 253 -4.73 18.87 5.36
C PRO A 253 -3.20 18.77 5.49
N ALA A 254 -2.67 17.57 5.76
CA ALA A 254 -1.22 17.36 5.87
C ALA A 254 -0.48 17.53 4.53
N LYS A 255 -1.20 17.51 3.40
CA LYS A 255 -0.65 17.69 2.04
C LYS A 255 -0.83 19.11 1.48
N GLY A 256 -1.53 19.98 2.22
CA GLY A 256 -1.84 21.34 1.80
C GLY A 256 -3.27 21.52 1.27
N ARG A 257 -3.50 22.60 0.53
CA ARG A 257 -4.82 22.97 0.01
C ARG A 257 -5.16 22.10 -1.19
N LEU A 258 -6.33 21.44 -1.17
CA LEU A 258 -6.82 20.69 -2.33
C LEU A 258 -7.14 21.67 -3.47
N LEU A 259 -6.51 21.48 -4.63
CA LEU A 259 -6.81 22.24 -5.84
C LEU A 259 -7.99 21.61 -6.57
N PHE A 260 -7.83 20.33 -6.94
CA PHE A 260 -8.84 19.56 -7.65
C PHE A 260 -8.55 18.06 -7.55
N SER A 261 -9.49 17.25 -8.04
CA SER A 261 -9.32 15.80 -8.21
C SER A 261 -9.52 15.39 -9.66
N LEU A 262 -8.74 14.41 -10.11
CA LEU A 262 -8.79 13.84 -11.45
C LEU A 262 -9.31 12.41 -11.42
N SER A 263 -10.11 12.05 -12.42
CA SER A 263 -10.56 10.69 -12.70
C SER A 263 -10.17 10.27 -14.12
N PRO A 264 -10.16 8.97 -14.44
CA PRO A 264 -9.98 8.54 -15.83
C PRO A 264 -10.98 9.21 -16.77
N ASN A 265 -10.48 9.66 -17.92
CA ASN A 265 -11.15 10.47 -18.94
C ASN A 265 -11.33 11.96 -18.63
N ASP A 266 -10.97 12.46 -17.44
CA ASP A 266 -10.86 13.90 -17.25
C ASP A 266 -9.85 14.48 -18.25
N LEU A 267 -10.12 15.69 -18.73
CA LEU A 267 -9.18 16.42 -19.56
C LEU A 267 -8.42 17.43 -18.71
N ILE A 268 -7.13 17.52 -18.99
CA ILE A 268 -6.25 18.51 -18.42
C ILE A 268 -5.61 19.33 -19.52
N TYR A 269 -5.37 20.60 -19.25
CA TYR A 269 -4.59 21.49 -20.09
C TYR A 269 -3.20 21.66 -19.49
N LEU A 270 -2.16 21.60 -20.31
CA LEU A 270 -0.78 21.84 -19.90
C LEU A 270 -0.36 23.26 -20.33
N PRO A 271 -0.35 24.24 -19.40
CA PRO A 271 0.07 25.60 -19.72
C PRO A 271 1.58 25.70 -19.98
N THR A 272 1.97 26.72 -20.74
CA THR A 272 3.37 27.15 -20.86
C THR A 272 3.82 27.92 -19.61
N ASP A 273 5.09 28.27 -19.49
CA ASP A 273 5.59 29.10 -18.38
C ASP A 273 4.92 30.48 -18.37
N ASP A 274 4.82 31.13 -19.53
CA ASP A 274 4.13 32.42 -19.66
C ASP A 274 2.65 32.32 -19.24
N GLU A 275 1.96 31.24 -19.61
CA GLU A 275 0.56 31.00 -19.22
C GLU A 275 0.42 30.65 -17.73
N LEU A 276 1.46 30.11 -17.08
CA LEU A 276 1.48 29.87 -15.63
C LEU A 276 1.64 31.16 -14.83
N ASP A 277 2.47 32.09 -15.32
CA ASP A 277 2.69 33.40 -14.72
C ASP A 277 1.45 34.29 -14.92
N GLU A 278 0.89 34.30 -16.13
CA GLU A 278 -0.33 35.01 -16.47
C GLU A 278 -1.51 34.05 -16.62
N LYS A 279 -2.03 33.55 -15.51
CA LYS A 279 -3.07 32.50 -15.51
C LYS A 279 -4.34 32.83 -16.32
N ASN A 280 -4.63 34.10 -16.59
CA ASN A 280 -5.79 34.54 -17.36
C ASN A 280 -5.50 34.81 -18.85
N SER A 281 -4.28 34.55 -19.32
CA SER A 281 -3.87 34.75 -20.72
C SER A 281 -4.53 33.79 -21.72
N VAL A 282 -5.05 32.65 -21.25
CA VAL A 282 -5.65 31.61 -22.11
C VAL A 282 -7.16 31.79 -22.23
N ASP A 283 -7.64 32.06 -23.45
CA ASP A 283 -9.08 32.03 -23.77
C ASP A 283 -9.55 30.60 -24.07
N PHE A 284 -10.05 29.92 -23.04
CA PHE A 284 -10.57 28.55 -23.15
C PHE A 284 -11.82 28.41 -24.03
N LYS A 285 -12.49 29.51 -24.40
CA LYS A 285 -13.61 29.47 -25.35
C LYS A 285 -13.13 29.41 -26.80
N ASN A 286 -11.89 29.83 -27.06
CA ASN A 286 -11.33 29.93 -28.39
C ASN A 286 -9.84 29.57 -28.41
N LEU A 287 -9.54 28.30 -28.10
CA LEU A 287 -8.18 27.78 -28.10
C LEU A 287 -7.63 27.68 -29.53
N ASN A 288 -6.41 28.14 -29.73
CA ASN A 288 -5.70 27.94 -30.99
C ASN A 288 -5.24 26.48 -31.15
N LYS A 289 -4.75 26.12 -32.34
CA LYS A 289 -4.31 24.74 -32.64
C LYS A 289 -3.26 24.25 -31.65
N GLU A 290 -2.25 25.05 -31.33
CA GLU A 290 -1.17 24.63 -30.42
C GLU A 290 -1.68 24.39 -29.01
N GLN A 291 -2.55 25.26 -28.51
CA GLN A 291 -3.20 25.11 -27.20
C GLN A 291 -4.04 23.82 -27.14
N VAL A 292 -4.78 23.49 -28.22
CA VAL A 292 -5.53 22.22 -28.29
C VAL A 292 -4.60 21.00 -28.22
N HIS A 293 -3.39 21.07 -28.80
CA HIS A 293 -2.41 19.98 -28.72
C HIS A 293 -1.83 19.79 -27.31
N ARG A 294 -1.94 20.79 -26.43
CA ARG A 294 -1.56 20.72 -25.01
C ARG A 294 -2.66 20.17 -24.10
N ILE A 295 -3.77 19.68 -24.66
CA ILE A 295 -4.82 19.00 -23.90
C ILE A 295 -4.53 17.50 -23.82
N TYR A 296 -4.53 16.97 -22.60
CA TYR A 296 -4.33 15.55 -22.32
C TYR A 296 -5.56 14.94 -21.68
N LYS A 297 -5.88 13.72 -22.11
CA LYS A 297 -6.88 12.86 -21.49
C LYS A 297 -6.21 11.97 -20.45
N ILE A 298 -6.74 11.98 -19.25
CA ILE A 298 -6.27 11.14 -18.16
C ILE A 298 -6.67 9.68 -18.39
N VAL A 299 -5.72 8.76 -18.20
CA VAL A 299 -5.94 7.32 -18.43
C VAL A 299 -5.96 6.54 -17.12
N SER A 300 -4.98 6.75 -16.25
CA SER A 300 -4.86 6.01 -14.99
C SER A 300 -3.87 6.66 -14.03
N PHE A 301 -3.80 6.16 -12.80
CA PHE A 301 -2.88 6.65 -11.77
C PHE A 301 -2.29 5.48 -10.97
N THR A 302 -1.12 5.68 -10.36
CA THR A 302 -0.55 4.74 -9.39
C THR A 302 0.31 5.48 -8.38
N GLY A 303 -0.08 5.47 -7.10
CA GLY A 303 0.62 6.21 -6.06
C GLY A 303 0.59 7.71 -6.32
N LYS A 304 1.76 8.31 -6.59
CA LYS A 304 1.92 9.73 -6.98
C LYS A 304 2.11 9.94 -8.49
N ARG A 305 1.97 8.89 -9.31
CA ARG A 305 2.16 8.94 -10.77
C ARG A 305 0.82 9.11 -11.46
N LEU A 306 0.79 9.97 -12.47
CA LEU A 306 -0.38 10.34 -13.26
C LEU A 306 -0.11 10.02 -14.72
N TYR A 307 -0.95 9.20 -15.33
CA TYR A 307 -0.78 8.77 -16.71
C TYR A 307 -1.87 9.35 -17.59
N GLY A 308 -1.48 10.06 -18.63
CA GLY A 308 -2.35 10.60 -19.66
C GLY A 308 -1.92 10.20 -21.06
N ILE A 309 -2.70 10.66 -22.04
CA ILE A 309 -2.37 10.66 -23.47
C ILE A 309 -2.88 11.96 -24.09
N PRO A 310 -2.27 12.50 -25.16
CA PRO A 310 -2.82 13.66 -25.85
C PRO A 310 -4.28 13.39 -26.28
N HIS A 311 -5.15 14.39 -26.15
CA HIS A 311 -6.58 14.19 -26.37
C HIS A 311 -6.93 13.76 -27.80
N HIS A 312 -6.16 14.24 -28.79
CA HIS A 312 -6.34 13.94 -30.21
C HIS A 312 -5.87 12.54 -30.63
N VAL A 313 -5.25 11.77 -29.72
CA VAL A 313 -4.70 10.45 -30.01
C VAL A 313 -5.73 9.35 -29.79
N ALA A 314 -5.89 8.50 -30.81
CA ALA A 314 -6.73 7.31 -30.77
C ALA A 314 -6.12 6.17 -29.93
N LYS A 315 -6.84 5.06 -29.77
CA LYS A 315 -6.30 3.88 -29.08
C LYS A 315 -5.09 3.35 -29.87
N PRO A 316 -3.94 3.10 -29.21
CA PRO A 316 -2.77 2.49 -29.84
C PRO A 316 -3.10 1.15 -30.50
N ILE A 317 -2.45 0.86 -31.62
CA ILE A 317 -2.64 -0.36 -32.41
C ILE A 317 -1.82 -1.49 -31.79
N GLN A 318 -0.58 -1.21 -31.38
CA GLN A 318 0.32 -2.20 -30.78
C GLN A 318 0.80 -1.77 -29.39
N ASP A 319 0.65 -2.63 -28.38
CA ASP A 319 1.10 -2.27 -27.03
C ASP A 319 2.61 -1.98 -26.99
N LYS A 320 2.99 -0.85 -26.38
CA LYS A 320 4.37 -0.36 -26.12
C LYS A 320 5.17 0.13 -27.33
N VAL A 321 4.51 0.43 -28.46
CA VAL A 321 5.21 0.91 -29.66
C VAL A 321 5.02 2.41 -29.89
N GLU A 322 3.78 2.91 -29.83
CA GLU A 322 3.47 4.32 -30.14
C GLU A 322 3.80 5.26 -28.97
N PHE A 323 3.82 4.74 -27.74
CA PHE A 323 4.18 5.48 -26.53
C PHE A 323 5.06 4.61 -25.62
N SER A 324 5.33 5.11 -24.40
CA SER A 324 6.11 4.38 -23.39
C SER A 324 5.41 3.10 -22.90
N THR A 325 5.95 2.45 -21.87
CA THR A 325 5.38 1.23 -21.28
C THR A 325 3.87 1.39 -20.99
N LEU A 326 3.05 0.48 -21.55
CA LEU A 326 1.57 0.48 -21.49
C LEU A 326 0.88 1.56 -22.33
N ASN A 327 1.61 2.17 -23.27
CA ASN A 327 1.18 3.23 -24.16
C ASN A 327 0.55 4.46 -23.47
N LYS A 328 1.19 4.97 -22.43
CA LYS A 328 0.77 6.18 -21.69
C LYS A 328 1.97 7.07 -21.42
N VAL A 329 1.73 8.33 -21.07
CA VAL A 329 2.77 9.31 -20.75
C VAL A 329 2.52 10.00 -19.41
N GLU A 330 3.59 10.40 -18.72
CA GLU A 330 3.54 11.22 -17.48
C GLU A 330 3.99 12.66 -17.71
N ALA A 331 4.56 12.94 -18.89
CA ALA A 331 5.05 14.22 -19.32
C ALA A 331 4.73 14.42 -20.81
N ASP A 332 4.79 15.66 -21.28
CA ASP A 332 4.75 15.98 -22.69
C ASP A 332 6.06 15.62 -23.42
N PHE A 333 6.14 15.95 -24.71
CA PHE A 333 7.34 15.73 -25.53
C PHE A 333 8.56 16.53 -25.06
N GLU A 334 8.36 17.63 -24.35
CA GLU A 334 9.41 18.47 -23.73
C GLU A 334 9.79 18.01 -22.32
N LYS A 335 9.26 16.86 -21.88
CA LYS A 335 9.46 16.29 -20.53
C LYS A 335 8.88 17.13 -19.39
N ARG A 336 7.94 18.04 -19.67
CA ARG A 336 7.17 18.75 -18.65
C ARG A 336 6.14 17.83 -18.01
N SER A 337 6.19 17.73 -16.69
CA SER A 337 5.32 16.85 -15.90
C SER A 337 3.84 17.25 -16.00
N LEU A 338 3.00 16.32 -16.45
CA LEU A 338 1.55 16.54 -16.57
C LEU A 338 0.93 16.91 -15.21
N LYS A 339 1.23 16.15 -14.16
CA LYS A 339 0.64 16.39 -12.83
C LYS A 339 1.10 17.71 -12.17
N THR A 340 2.30 18.17 -12.47
CA THR A 340 2.89 19.33 -11.79
C THR A 340 2.30 20.63 -12.30
N PHE A 341 2.08 20.75 -13.61
CA PHE A 341 1.71 22.04 -14.21
C PHE A 341 0.26 22.10 -14.70
N CYS A 342 -0.43 20.97 -14.81
CA CYS A 342 -1.74 20.95 -15.45
C CYS A 342 -2.82 21.77 -14.74
N TRP A 343 -3.79 22.23 -15.52
CA TRP A 343 -5.09 22.68 -15.04
C TRP A 343 -6.17 21.70 -15.47
N LYS A 344 -7.15 21.45 -14.61
CA LYS A 344 -8.26 20.56 -14.94
C LYS A 344 -9.33 21.33 -15.72
N LEU A 345 -9.74 20.77 -16.86
CA LEU A 345 -10.81 21.34 -17.67
C LEU A 345 -12.18 20.83 -17.19
N GLN A 346 -13.11 21.74 -17.00
CA GLN A 346 -14.52 21.44 -16.78
C GLN A 346 -15.23 21.53 -18.13
N ILE A 347 -15.80 20.41 -18.60
CA ILE A 347 -16.30 20.30 -19.97
C ILE A 347 -17.78 19.91 -19.97
N SER A 348 -18.55 20.54 -20.84
CA SER A 348 -19.96 20.22 -21.05
C SER A 348 -20.11 18.88 -21.77
N ARG A 349 -21.34 18.33 -21.80
CA ARG A 349 -21.61 17.08 -22.54
C ARG A 349 -21.44 17.23 -24.06
N LEU A 350 -21.38 18.47 -24.55
CA LEU A 350 -21.17 18.81 -25.96
C LEU A 350 -19.68 19.06 -26.30
N GLY A 351 -18.78 18.97 -25.31
CA GLY A 351 -17.35 19.19 -25.51
C GLY A 351 -16.89 20.64 -25.32
N GLU A 352 -17.76 21.53 -24.86
CA GLU A 352 -17.41 22.93 -24.61
C GLU A 352 -16.70 23.09 -23.26
N VAL A 353 -15.61 23.86 -23.20
CA VAL A 353 -14.93 24.17 -21.95
C VAL A 353 -15.73 25.22 -21.17
N LEU A 354 -16.27 24.82 -20.02
CA LEU A 354 -17.08 25.66 -19.14
C LEU A 354 -16.23 26.42 -18.12
N GLY A 355 -15.08 25.87 -17.74
CA GLY A 355 -14.25 26.41 -16.68
C GLY A 355 -12.96 25.61 -16.49
N VAL A 356 -12.10 26.12 -15.62
CA VAL A 356 -10.78 25.56 -15.36
C VAL A 356 -10.48 25.61 -13.85
N GLU A 357 -10.05 24.48 -13.29
CA GLU A 357 -9.55 24.38 -11.91
C GLU A 357 -8.02 24.37 -11.94
N ARG A 358 -7.38 25.27 -11.17
CA ARG A 358 -5.93 25.58 -11.24
C ARG A 358 -5.17 25.21 -9.99
#